data_AF-A0A8C6H151-F1
#
_entry.id   AF-A0A8C6H151-F1
#
_cell.length_a   1.000
_cell.length_b   1.000
_cell.length_c   1.000
_cell.angle_alpha   90.00
_cell.angle_beta   90.00
_cell.angle_gamma   90.00
#
_symmetry.space_group_name_H-M   'P 1'
#
loop_
_entity.id
_entity.type
_entity.pdbx_description
1 polymer ?
#
loop_
_entity_poly.entity_id
_entity_poly.type
_entity_poly.pdbx_seq_one_letter_code
_entity_poly.pdbx_strand_id
1 'polypeptide(L)'
;MHGSLCFLWTVCLSISPLSQQGVQAFQCSNGVSLPSDHVCDFTDHCGDNSDEQQCWSYGRCNFEDRLCSMTEDQTLRPGWTRRSGMISTSPPFWDHNGNISAHFLALVSRVDSISSNLRSRIFLPTNDQQVCQITFYNFSSNQNGKLIAGLQTLCGDPIEHLWQKTEILQSRWERNVITVQSSQQFQVIFQAQMLATHGQEEVIAIDDISFSSGCLPILPCHELCRIDSIDEGLRYELCQTCGFDLDTCGLANEASAGRTSWMCTKVREIPSLDSVPWQDQRGHDEGSFVWMRAGHASVSRLVESSAYLNSSVCHCMDGNCRLQFNYTMENSILRVRLYNDKVRTNIFQLNQLFGRLA
;
A
#
# COMPACT_ATOMS: atom_id res chain seq x y z
N MET A 1 -38.91 -76.43 6.91
CA MET A 1 -39.21 -75.35 7.88
C MET A 1 -37.94 -74.53 8.04
N HIS A 2 -37.99 -73.27 7.61
CA HIS A 2 -36.89 -72.32 7.66
C HIS A 2 -36.64 -71.84 9.10
N GLY A 3 -35.37 -71.78 9.50
CA GLY A 3 -34.90 -70.95 10.61
C GLY A 3 -33.83 -70.00 10.05
N SER A 4 -34.17 -68.71 9.96
CA SER A 4 -33.30 -67.66 9.44
C SER A 4 -32.06 -67.45 10.31
N LEU A 5 -30.89 -67.44 9.69
CA LEU A 5 -29.66 -66.89 10.26
C LEU A 5 -29.52 -65.44 9.77
N CYS A 6 -29.71 -64.47 10.66
CA CYS A 6 -29.39 -63.06 10.41
C CYS A 6 -27.87 -62.87 10.43
N PHE A 7 -27.27 -62.61 9.27
CA PHE A 7 -25.90 -62.09 9.20
C PHE A 7 -25.94 -60.56 9.26
N LEU A 8 -25.48 -60.00 10.38
CA LEU A 8 -25.20 -58.57 10.51
C LEU A 8 -23.88 -58.27 9.76
N TRP A 9 -23.99 -57.64 8.59
CA TRP A 9 -22.85 -57.05 7.90
C TRP A 9 -22.58 -55.66 8.50
N THR A 10 -21.67 -55.57 9.45
CA THR A 10 -21.07 -54.29 9.84
C THR A 10 -20.10 -53.85 8.75
N VAL A 11 -20.55 -52.95 7.88
CA VAL A 11 -19.66 -52.24 6.95
C VAL A 11 -18.92 -51.18 7.76
N CYS A 12 -17.64 -51.41 8.02
CA CYS A 12 -16.75 -50.41 8.60
C CYS A 12 -16.40 -49.42 7.48
N LEU A 13 -17.16 -48.33 7.37
CA LEU A 13 -16.80 -47.19 6.53
C LEU A 13 -15.60 -46.49 7.18
N SER A 14 -14.39 -46.88 6.76
CA SER A 14 -13.20 -46.08 6.98
C SER A 14 -13.35 -44.79 6.17
N ILE A 15 -13.85 -43.74 6.82
CA ILE A 15 -13.70 -42.38 6.31
C ILE A 15 -12.23 -42.04 6.48
N SER A 16 -11.43 -42.35 5.45
CA SER A 16 -10.10 -41.78 5.34
C SER A 16 -10.29 -40.26 5.31
N PRO A 17 -9.65 -39.48 6.20
CA PRO A 17 -9.64 -38.04 6.02
C PRO A 17 -9.05 -37.79 4.64
N LEU A 18 -9.81 -37.06 3.81
CA LEU A 18 -9.31 -36.54 2.56
C LEU A 18 -8.03 -35.78 2.93
N SER A 19 -6.88 -36.32 2.51
CA SER A 19 -5.61 -35.62 2.55
C SER A 19 -5.80 -34.32 1.79
N GLN A 20 -6.04 -33.22 2.50
CA GLN A 20 -5.87 -31.90 1.92
C GLN A 20 -4.40 -31.82 1.53
N GLN A 21 -4.19 -31.80 0.22
CA GLN A 21 -2.92 -31.64 -0.43
C GLN A 21 -2.22 -30.42 0.19
N GLY A 22 -1.00 -30.64 0.69
CA GLY A 22 -0.39 -29.85 1.75
C GLY A 22 -0.38 -28.34 1.53
N VAL A 23 -1.11 -27.64 2.39
CA VAL A 23 -0.75 -26.28 2.80
C VAL A 23 0.44 -26.45 3.74
N GLN A 24 1.57 -25.78 3.47
CA GLN A 24 2.73 -25.83 4.34
C GLN A 24 2.30 -25.36 5.74
N ALA A 25 2.30 -26.28 6.71
CA ALA A 25 1.95 -25.97 8.09
C ALA A 25 3.19 -25.46 8.81
N PHE A 26 3.08 -24.28 9.42
CA PHE A 26 4.09 -23.77 10.36
C PHE A 26 3.99 -24.56 11.66
N GLN A 27 5.13 -24.90 12.25
CA GLN A 27 5.17 -25.64 13.52
C GLN A 27 5.70 -24.75 14.63
N CYS A 28 4.83 -24.46 15.60
CA CYS A 28 5.13 -23.72 16.81
C CYS A 28 6.17 -24.45 17.67
N SER A 29 6.86 -23.72 18.54
CA SER A 29 7.84 -24.29 19.47
C SER A 29 7.21 -25.25 20.49
N ASN A 30 5.97 -25.00 20.88
CA ASN A 30 5.15 -25.88 21.71
C ASN A 30 4.52 -27.07 20.96
N GLY A 31 4.77 -27.21 19.66
CA GLY A 31 4.33 -28.33 18.82
C GLY A 31 2.99 -28.14 18.11
N VAL A 32 2.27 -27.03 18.33
CA VAL A 32 1.05 -26.68 17.59
C VAL A 32 1.38 -26.47 16.10
N SER A 33 0.52 -26.94 15.20
CA SER A 33 0.66 -26.70 13.77
C SER A 33 -0.37 -25.66 13.31
N LEU A 34 0.11 -24.61 12.66
CA LEU A 34 -0.70 -23.51 12.16
C LEU A 34 -0.65 -23.45 10.62
N PRO A 35 -1.73 -22.99 9.97
CA PRO A 35 -1.67 -22.67 8.56
C PRO A 35 -0.81 -21.42 8.32
N SER A 36 -0.28 -21.27 7.10
CA SER A 36 0.69 -20.21 6.76
C SER A 36 0.16 -18.78 6.93
N ASP A 37 -1.16 -18.58 6.85
CA ASP A 37 -1.77 -17.28 7.01
C ASP A 37 -1.75 -16.78 8.46
N HIS A 38 -1.53 -17.65 9.45
CA HIS A 38 -1.47 -17.33 10.89
C HIS A 38 -0.05 -16.97 11.37
N VAL A 39 0.91 -16.88 10.46
CA VAL A 39 2.32 -16.61 10.79
C VAL A 39 2.62 -15.15 10.52
N CYS A 40 3.25 -14.48 11.47
CA CYS A 40 3.68 -13.08 11.36
C CYS A 40 2.53 -12.09 11.10
N ASP A 41 1.37 -12.30 11.72
CA ASP A 41 0.15 -11.51 11.54
C ASP A 41 -0.25 -10.73 12.80
N PHE A 42 0.70 -10.51 13.72
CA PHE A 42 0.53 -9.72 14.96
C PHE A 42 -0.35 -10.40 16.02
N THR A 43 -0.66 -11.68 15.85
CA THR A 43 -1.49 -12.44 16.78
C THR A 43 -0.77 -13.71 17.19
N ASP A 44 -0.60 -13.91 18.50
CA ASP A 44 -0.01 -15.15 19.03
C ASP A 44 -1.01 -16.31 18.94
N HIS A 45 -0.99 -17.02 17.82
CA HIS A 45 -1.81 -18.21 17.60
C HIS A 45 -1.20 -19.46 18.22
N CYS A 46 0.12 -19.47 18.40
CA CYS A 46 0.80 -20.58 19.08
C CYS A 46 0.52 -20.60 20.58
N GLY A 47 0.30 -19.44 21.21
CA GLY A 47 0.28 -19.26 22.67
C GLY A 47 1.67 -19.20 23.32
N ASP A 48 2.73 -19.30 22.51
CA ASP A 48 4.14 -19.16 22.89
C ASP A 48 4.87 -18.10 22.04
N ASN A 49 4.14 -17.39 21.18
CA ASN A 49 4.59 -16.35 20.28
C ASN A 49 5.68 -16.79 19.29
N SER A 50 5.77 -18.08 18.96
CA SER A 50 6.78 -18.58 18.02
C SER A 50 6.42 -18.32 16.54
N ASP A 51 5.14 -18.21 16.22
CA ASP A 51 4.59 -17.76 14.93
C ASP A 51 4.85 -16.28 14.63
N GLU A 52 5.11 -15.49 15.67
CA GLU A 52 5.39 -14.05 15.56
C GLU A 52 6.89 -13.71 15.61
N GLN A 53 7.75 -14.73 15.58
CA GLN A 53 9.21 -14.57 15.58
C GLN A 53 9.79 -14.64 14.15
N GLN A 54 10.93 -13.98 13.94
CA GLN A 54 11.72 -14.04 12.70
C GLN A 54 10.99 -13.59 11.42
N CYS A 55 10.09 -12.61 11.52
CA CYS A 55 9.25 -12.12 10.43
C CYS A 55 9.93 -11.19 9.40
N TRP A 56 11.24 -11.30 9.20
CA TRP A 56 12.03 -10.38 8.35
C TRP A 56 11.64 -10.42 6.87
N SER A 57 11.11 -11.56 6.42
CA SER A 57 10.62 -11.77 5.05
C SER A 57 9.19 -11.27 4.84
N TYR A 58 8.49 -10.85 5.90
CA TYR A 58 7.13 -10.35 5.84
C TYR A 58 7.10 -8.83 5.79
N GLY A 59 6.20 -8.26 4.98
CA GLY A 59 5.91 -6.83 5.02
C GLY A 59 4.91 -6.54 6.13
N ARG A 60 5.37 -5.99 7.26
CA ARG A 60 4.53 -5.81 8.45
C ARG A 60 4.28 -4.33 8.75
N CYS A 61 3.03 -3.97 9.03
CA CYS A 61 2.65 -2.61 9.43
C CYS A 61 1.48 -2.58 10.43
N ASN A 62 1.79 -2.27 11.69
CA ASN A 62 0.85 -2.06 12.79
C ASN A 62 0.69 -0.59 13.19
N PHE A 63 1.15 0.34 12.34
CA PHE A 63 1.04 1.79 12.58
C PHE A 63 1.65 2.34 13.89
N GLU A 64 2.42 1.57 14.65
CA GLU A 64 3.08 2.09 15.85
C GLU A 64 4.21 3.08 15.53
N ASP A 65 4.86 2.91 14.38
CA ASP A 65 5.77 3.90 13.82
C ASP A 65 5.27 4.40 12.46
N ARG A 66 4.62 5.58 12.48
CA ARG A 66 4.12 6.29 11.29
C ARG A 66 3.19 5.41 10.44
N LEU A 67 3.40 5.37 9.12
CA LEU A 67 2.64 4.58 8.14
C LEU A 67 3.47 3.41 7.58
N CYS A 68 4.61 3.07 8.20
CA CYS A 68 5.54 2.06 7.69
C CYS A 68 5.97 2.37 6.23
N SER A 69 5.80 1.43 5.29
CA SER A 69 5.97 1.63 3.84
C SER A 69 4.65 1.91 3.10
N MET A 70 3.58 2.22 3.82
CA MET A 70 2.29 2.58 3.23
C MET A 70 2.25 4.07 2.91
N THR A 71 1.51 4.44 1.86
CA THR A 71 1.34 5.82 1.41
C THR A 71 -0.14 6.17 1.31
N GLU A 72 -0.55 7.23 1.98
CA GLU A 72 -1.91 7.79 1.87
C GLU A 72 -2.01 8.73 0.67
N ASP A 73 -3.16 8.71 -0.02
CA ASP A 73 -3.52 9.74 -0.97
C ASP A 73 -3.90 11.06 -0.27
N GLN A 74 -2.94 11.99 -0.19
CA GLN A 74 -3.11 13.28 0.50
C GLN A 74 -4.02 14.28 -0.25
N THR A 75 -4.50 13.94 -1.46
CA THR A 75 -5.29 14.86 -2.29
C THR A 75 -6.74 15.00 -1.82
N LEU A 76 -7.27 13.99 -1.14
CA LEU A 76 -8.65 13.94 -0.65
C LEU A 76 -8.65 14.15 0.87
N ARG A 77 -8.94 15.37 1.32
CA ARG A 77 -9.24 15.64 2.73
C ARG A 77 -10.74 15.69 2.93
N PRO A 78 -11.31 14.96 3.91
CA PRO A 78 -10.63 14.10 4.89
C PRO A 78 -10.13 12.76 4.31
N GLY A 79 -8.97 12.30 4.81
CA GLY A 79 -8.30 11.06 4.40
C GLY A 79 -7.99 10.14 5.58
N TRP A 80 -7.21 9.08 5.35
CA TRP A 80 -6.81 8.14 6.40
C TRP A 80 -5.94 8.81 7.46
N THR A 81 -6.33 8.67 8.73
CA THR A 81 -5.60 9.29 9.84
C THR A 81 -5.18 8.26 10.87
N ARG A 82 -3.94 8.39 11.35
CA ARG A 82 -3.44 7.59 12.46
C ARG A 82 -4.08 8.06 13.76
N ARG A 83 -4.75 7.17 14.47
CA ARG A 83 -5.48 7.45 15.72
C ARG A 83 -5.11 6.44 16.80
N SER A 84 -5.43 6.77 18.04
CA SER A 84 -5.35 5.86 19.19
C SER A 84 -6.53 6.10 20.11
N GLY A 85 -6.83 5.14 20.97
CA GLY A 85 -7.90 5.24 21.97
C GLY A 85 -7.74 6.40 22.95
N MET A 86 -6.51 6.85 23.20
CA MET A 86 -6.23 8.00 24.07
C MET A 86 -6.69 9.35 23.51
N ILE A 87 -6.74 9.50 22.18
CA ILE A 87 -7.02 10.77 21.50
C ILE A 87 -8.38 10.72 20.77
N SER A 88 -8.84 9.52 20.43
CA SER A 88 -10.06 9.31 19.65
C SER A 88 -11.32 9.56 20.48
N THR A 89 -12.25 10.34 19.92
CA THR A 89 -13.60 10.54 20.49
C THR A 89 -14.63 9.55 19.95
N SER A 90 -14.23 8.67 19.03
CA SER A 90 -15.07 7.65 18.40
C SER A 90 -14.41 6.28 18.44
N PRO A 91 -15.20 5.19 18.39
CA PRO A 91 -14.66 3.85 18.22
C PRO A 91 -13.82 3.72 16.93
N PRO A 92 -12.82 2.80 16.89
CA PRO A 92 -12.42 1.92 17.98
C PRO A 92 -11.63 2.68 19.07
N PHE A 93 -11.78 2.26 20.34
CA PHE A 93 -11.07 2.84 21.49
C PHE A 93 -9.82 2.05 21.90
N TRP A 94 -9.54 0.96 21.20
CA TRP A 94 -8.38 0.11 21.38
C TRP A 94 -7.91 -0.32 19.99
N ASP A 95 -6.61 -0.52 19.82
CA ASP A 95 -6.06 -1.22 18.66
C ASP A 95 -6.61 -2.66 18.58
N HIS A 96 -6.22 -3.39 17.55
CA HIS A 96 -6.62 -4.78 17.41
C HIS A 96 -6.23 -5.64 18.63
N ASN A 97 -5.06 -5.43 19.24
CA ASN A 97 -4.59 -6.19 20.40
C ASN A 97 -5.16 -5.73 21.77
N GLY A 98 -6.07 -4.76 21.80
CA GLY A 98 -6.71 -4.29 23.05
C GLY A 98 -5.92 -3.24 23.84
N ASN A 99 -4.91 -2.62 23.25
CA ASN A 99 -4.11 -1.53 23.79
C ASN A 99 -4.71 -0.16 23.43
N ILE A 100 -5.00 0.64 24.45
CA ILE A 100 -5.61 1.98 24.30
C ILE A 100 -4.63 3.04 23.76
N SER A 101 -3.33 2.82 23.97
CA SER A 101 -2.24 3.75 23.60
C SER A 101 -1.60 3.43 22.25
N ALA A 102 -1.83 2.21 21.76
CA ALA A 102 -1.45 1.77 20.44
C ALA A 102 -2.30 2.46 19.36
N HIS A 103 -1.80 2.40 18.14
CA HIS A 103 -2.26 3.20 17.02
C HIS A 103 -2.78 2.31 15.91
N PHE A 104 -3.85 2.78 15.29
CA PHE A 104 -4.44 2.20 14.11
C PHE A 104 -4.71 3.29 13.08
N LEU A 105 -5.03 2.90 11.85
CA LEU A 105 -5.40 3.84 10.81
C LEU A 105 -6.91 3.91 10.65
N ALA A 106 -7.48 5.11 10.64
CA ALA A 106 -8.92 5.31 10.57
C ALA A 106 -9.30 6.44 9.62
N LEU A 107 -10.32 6.17 8.82
CA LEU A 107 -11.10 7.19 8.11
C LEU A 107 -12.33 7.53 8.95
N VAL A 108 -12.71 8.80 9.00
CA VAL A 108 -13.85 9.28 9.79
C VAL A 108 -14.68 10.26 8.95
N SER A 109 -15.98 10.03 8.83
CA SER A 109 -16.93 10.99 8.26
C SER A 109 -18.10 11.28 9.20
N ARG A 110 -18.65 12.49 9.09
CA ARG A 110 -19.87 12.91 9.82
C ARG A 110 -20.98 13.45 8.91
N VAL A 111 -20.61 14.03 7.77
CA VAL A 111 -21.53 14.85 6.96
C VAL A 111 -21.41 14.50 5.48
N ASP A 112 -20.18 14.42 4.96
CA ASP A 112 -19.95 14.28 3.52
C ASP A 112 -19.66 12.83 3.13
N SER A 113 -19.99 12.49 1.88
CA SER A 113 -19.47 11.27 1.27
C SER A 113 -17.98 11.44 1.03
N ILE A 114 -17.17 10.53 1.56
CA ILE A 114 -15.71 10.60 1.45
C ILE A 114 -15.16 9.29 0.93
N SER A 115 -14.07 9.37 0.18
CA SER A 115 -13.32 8.21 -0.30
C SER A 115 -11.83 8.50 -0.12
N SER A 116 -11.08 7.54 0.42
CA SER A 116 -9.63 7.69 0.58
C SER A 116 -8.93 6.35 0.39
N ASN A 117 -7.73 6.42 -0.21
CA ASN A 117 -6.90 5.27 -0.55
C ASN A 117 -5.65 5.25 0.31
N LEU A 118 -5.35 4.08 0.89
CA LEU A 118 -4.04 3.74 1.43
C LEU A 118 -3.37 2.74 0.49
N ARG A 119 -2.12 2.99 0.14
CA ARG A 119 -1.37 2.25 -0.88
C ARG A 119 -0.18 1.54 -0.23
N SER A 120 0.06 0.28 -0.57
CA SER A 120 1.29 -0.41 -0.20
C SER A 120 2.47 0.03 -1.07
N ARG A 121 3.66 -0.47 -0.74
CA ARG A 121 4.77 -0.55 -1.69
C ARG A 121 4.42 -1.43 -2.90
N ILE A 122 5.23 -1.36 -3.94
CA ILE A 122 5.07 -2.19 -5.15
C ILE A 122 5.62 -3.60 -4.89
N PHE A 123 4.89 -4.60 -5.35
CA PHE A 123 5.27 -6.01 -5.36
C PHE A 123 5.48 -6.51 -6.80
N LEU A 124 6.36 -7.50 -6.93
CA LEU A 124 6.61 -8.23 -8.19
C LEU A 124 5.44 -9.16 -8.52
N PRO A 125 5.30 -9.60 -9.79
CA PRO A 125 4.34 -10.63 -10.16
C PRO A 125 4.44 -11.86 -9.26
N THR A 126 3.28 -12.40 -8.86
CA THR A 126 3.21 -13.61 -8.05
C THR A 126 3.59 -14.84 -8.87
N ASN A 127 4.12 -15.87 -8.22
CA ASN A 127 4.42 -17.15 -8.85
C ASN A 127 3.86 -18.32 -8.03
N ASP A 128 3.81 -19.50 -8.63
CA ASP A 128 3.24 -20.69 -8.00
C ASP A 128 4.14 -21.32 -6.91
N GLN A 129 5.35 -20.79 -6.69
CA GLN A 129 6.30 -21.34 -5.70
C GLN A 129 5.98 -20.86 -4.28
N GLN A 130 5.52 -19.62 -4.13
CA GLN A 130 5.17 -19.03 -2.83
C GLN A 130 3.87 -18.24 -2.93
N VAL A 131 2.93 -18.55 -2.04
CA VAL A 131 1.63 -17.89 -1.99
C VAL A 131 1.78 -16.50 -1.39
N CYS A 132 1.50 -15.45 -2.16
CA CYS A 132 1.34 -14.09 -1.65
C CYS A 132 -0.02 -13.96 -0.96
N GLN A 133 -0.01 -13.70 0.34
CA GLN A 133 -1.21 -13.49 1.16
C GLN A 133 -1.09 -12.15 1.88
N ILE A 134 -2.23 -11.47 2.00
CA ILE A 134 -2.36 -10.24 2.76
C ILE A 134 -3.30 -10.55 3.93
N THR A 135 -2.81 -10.36 5.15
CA THR A 135 -3.62 -10.41 6.36
C THR A 135 -3.77 -8.99 6.91
N PHE A 136 -4.95 -8.63 7.38
CA PHE A 136 -5.17 -7.35 8.05
C PHE A 136 -6.43 -7.42 8.91
N TYR A 137 -6.51 -6.49 9.87
CA TYR A 137 -7.68 -6.34 10.71
C TYR A 137 -8.48 -5.11 10.31
N ASN A 138 -9.80 -5.22 10.35
CA ASN A 138 -10.69 -4.10 10.05
C ASN A 138 -11.74 -3.90 11.14
N PHE A 139 -12.16 -2.66 11.31
CA PHE A 139 -13.24 -2.27 12.22
C PHE A 139 -14.17 -1.30 11.48
N SER A 140 -15.47 -1.40 11.73
CA SER A 140 -16.44 -0.40 11.30
C SER A 140 -17.43 -0.04 12.42
N SER A 141 -17.74 1.24 12.55
CA SER A 141 -18.71 1.71 13.54
C SER A 141 -20.17 1.63 13.05
N ASN A 142 -20.42 1.71 11.74
CA ASN A 142 -21.77 1.87 11.17
C ASN A 142 -21.93 1.21 9.79
N GLN A 143 -23.14 1.31 9.20
CA GLN A 143 -23.57 0.56 8.00
C GLN A 143 -23.34 1.28 6.65
N ASN A 144 -22.92 2.54 6.64
CA ASN A 144 -22.84 3.36 5.43
C ASN A 144 -21.43 3.35 4.81
N GLY A 145 -20.52 2.60 5.41
CA GLY A 145 -19.15 2.43 5.04
C GLY A 145 -18.93 1.19 4.18
N LYS A 146 -18.03 1.32 3.21
CA LYS A 146 -17.51 0.25 2.38
C LYS A 146 -15.99 0.28 2.42
N LEU A 147 -15.37 -0.81 2.86
CA LEU A 147 -13.93 -1.02 2.78
C LEU A 147 -13.63 -2.00 1.63
N ILE A 148 -12.67 -1.66 0.78
CA ILE A 148 -12.25 -2.45 -0.37
C ILE A 148 -10.75 -2.67 -0.25
N ALA A 149 -10.32 -3.90 -0.45
CA ALA A 149 -8.91 -4.23 -0.63
C ALA A 149 -8.74 -4.81 -2.04
N GLY A 150 -7.83 -4.24 -2.81
CA GLY A 150 -7.68 -4.58 -4.21
C GLY A 150 -6.29 -4.30 -4.76
N LEU A 151 -6.10 -4.63 -6.02
CA LEU A 151 -4.84 -4.43 -6.74
C LEU A 151 -4.94 -3.24 -7.68
N GLN A 152 -3.81 -2.57 -7.87
CA GLN A 152 -3.61 -1.63 -8.95
C GLN A 152 -2.26 -1.94 -9.61
N THR A 153 -2.28 -2.26 -10.91
CA THR A 153 -1.09 -2.66 -11.69
C THR A 153 -0.46 -1.51 -12.46
N LEU A 154 -1.20 -0.41 -12.63
CA LEU A 154 -0.75 0.81 -13.28
C LEU A 154 -1.40 2.02 -12.58
N CYS A 155 -0.67 3.11 -12.52
CA CYS A 155 -1.14 4.33 -11.90
C CYS A 155 -2.38 4.88 -12.63
N GLY A 156 -3.43 5.19 -11.87
CA GLY A 156 -4.70 5.69 -12.42
C GLY A 156 -5.68 4.61 -12.87
N ASP A 157 -5.29 3.33 -12.90
CA ASP A 157 -6.22 2.25 -13.26
C ASP A 157 -7.33 2.11 -12.23
N PRO A 158 -8.51 1.63 -12.62
CA PRO A 158 -9.49 1.14 -11.66
C PRO A 158 -8.85 0.11 -10.73
N ILE A 159 -9.21 0.17 -9.45
CA ILE A 159 -8.78 -0.83 -8.48
C ILE A 159 -9.47 -2.15 -8.84
N GLU A 160 -8.70 -3.22 -9.04
CA GLU A 160 -9.23 -4.57 -9.15
C GLU A 160 -9.62 -5.05 -7.74
N HIS A 161 -10.91 -5.23 -7.49
CA HIS A 161 -11.39 -5.61 -6.15
C HIS A 161 -11.13 -7.08 -5.88
N LEU A 162 -10.27 -7.38 -4.90
CA LEU A 162 -10.06 -8.75 -4.41
C LEU A 162 -10.99 -9.08 -3.24
N TRP A 163 -11.25 -8.08 -2.41
CA TRP A 163 -12.10 -8.20 -1.24
C TRP A 163 -12.85 -6.89 -1.00
N GLN A 164 -14.06 -7.01 -0.48
CA GLN A 164 -14.82 -5.86 -0.03
C GLN A 164 -15.69 -6.25 1.16
N LYS A 165 -15.91 -5.28 2.03
CA LYS A 165 -16.88 -5.35 3.12
C LYS A 165 -17.77 -4.14 3.10
N THR A 166 -19.07 -4.41 3.10
CA THR A 166 -20.14 -3.43 3.30
C THR A 166 -20.89 -3.87 4.54
N GLU A 167 -21.00 -3.00 5.54
CA GLU A 167 -21.28 -3.44 6.90
C GLU A 167 -22.76 -3.62 7.24
N ILE A 168 -22.99 -4.61 8.12
CA ILE A 168 -24.22 -4.82 8.91
C ILE A 168 -23.78 -5.00 10.38
N LEU A 169 -23.69 -3.88 11.13
CA LEU A 169 -23.65 -3.79 12.60
C LEU A 169 -22.64 -4.70 13.35
N GLN A 170 -21.34 -4.58 13.10
CA GLN A 170 -20.33 -5.20 13.97
C GLN A 170 -19.21 -4.22 14.36
N SER A 171 -19.32 -3.65 15.57
CA SER A 171 -18.30 -2.80 16.19
C SER A 171 -17.20 -3.64 16.87
N ARG A 172 -16.54 -4.52 16.10
CA ARG A 172 -15.39 -5.32 16.55
C ARG A 172 -14.33 -5.41 15.47
N TRP A 173 -13.09 -5.65 15.88
CA TRP A 173 -12.01 -5.98 14.96
C TRP A 173 -12.28 -7.34 14.32
N GLU A 174 -12.12 -7.41 13.00
CA GLU A 174 -12.27 -8.63 12.20
C GLU A 174 -11.02 -8.89 11.38
N ARG A 175 -10.55 -10.13 11.42
CA ARG A 175 -9.40 -10.61 10.66
C ARG A 175 -9.81 -10.94 9.23
N ASN A 176 -9.01 -10.50 8.26
CA ASN A 176 -9.22 -10.80 6.86
C ASN A 176 -7.94 -11.35 6.24
N VAL A 177 -8.08 -12.32 5.34
CA VAL A 177 -6.98 -12.92 4.57
C VAL A 177 -7.34 -12.91 3.09
N ILE A 178 -6.44 -12.38 2.28
CA ILE A 178 -6.59 -12.29 0.82
C ILE A 178 -5.40 -12.98 0.18
N THR A 179 -5.66 -13.98 -0.66
CA THR A 179 -4.63 -14.56 -1.53
C THR A 179 -4.54 -13.73 -2.81
N VAL A 180 -3.34 -13.28 -3.15
CA VAL A 180 -3.07 -12.45 -4.32
C VAL A 180 -2.52 -13.30 -5.45
N GLN A 181 -3.06 -13.10 -6.65
CA GLN A 181 -2.50 -13.62 -7.90
C GLN A 181 -2.44 -12.49 -8.91
N SER A 182 -1.25 -12.16 -9.39
CA SER A 182 -1.05 -11.15 -10.42
C SER A 182 0.13 -11.52 -11.32
N SER A 183 -0.09 -11.44 -12.63
CA SER A 183 0.96 -11.62 -13.65
C SER A 183 1.77 -10.35 -13.90
N GLN A 184 1.41 -9.23 -13.26
CA GLN A 184 2.04 -7.92 -13.39
C GLN A 184 2.53 -7.43 -12.03
N GLN A 185 3.41 -6.42 -12.03
CA GLN A 185 3.72 -5.70 -10.80
C GLN A 185 2.44 -5.04 -10.27
N PHE A 186 2.30 -4.98 -8.95
CA PHE A 186 1.07 -4.48 -8.34
C PHE A 186 1.33 -3.71 -7.04
N GLN A 187 0.43 -2.80 -6.74
CA GLN A 187 0.23 -2.24 -5.40
C GLN A 187 -1.07 -2.78 -4.82
N VAL A 188 -1.08 -2.97 -3.50
CA VAL A 188 -2.29 -3.27 -2.74
C VAL A 188 -2.88 -1.94 -2.27
N ILE A 189 -4.16 -1.75 -2.57
CA ILE A 189 -4.91 -0.54 -2.25
C ILE A 189 -6.02 -0.89 -1.25
N PHE A 190 -6.02 -0.21 -0.10
CA PHE A 190 -7.12 -0.21 0.84
C PHE A 190 -7.92 1.07 0.63
N GLN A 191 -9.10 0.94 0.03
CA GLN A 191 -10.01 2.05 -0.23
C GLN A 191 -11.18 2.00 0.74
N ALA A 192 -11.35 3.06 1.53
CA ALA A 192 -12.54 3.26 2.34
C ALA A 192 -13.44 4.29 1.67
N GLN A 193 -14.71 3.95 1.50
CA GLN A 193 -15.76 4.81 1.00
C GLN A 193 -16.84 4.93 2.08
N MET A 194 -17.31 6.14 2.36
CA MET A 194 -18.41 6.39 3.30
C MET A 194 -19.47 7.22 2.61
N LEU A 195 -20.73 6.89 2.85
CA LEU A 195 -21.86 7.70 2.43
C LEU A 195 -22.21 8.72 3.52
N ALA A 196 -22.84 9.82 3.13
CA ALA A 196 -23.28 10.84 4.08
C ALA A 196 -24.24 10.25 5.13
N THR A 197 -23.92 10.42 6.41
CA THR A 197 -24.66 9.84 7.55
C THR A 197 -25.52 10.85 8.32
N HIS A 198 -25.64 12.10 7.83
CA HIS A 198 -26.49 13.16 8.41
C HIS A 198 -26.42 13.29 9.95
N GLY A 199 -25.23 13.19 10.54
CA GLY A 199 -25.00 13.50 11.96
C GLY A 199 -24.50 12.35 12.84
N GLN A 200 -24.43 11.11 12.34
CA GLN A 200 -23.72 10.02 13.04
C GLN A 200 -22.28 9.90 12.53
N GLU A 201 -21.30 9.84 13.44
CA GLU A 201 -19.90 9.65 13.07
C GLU A 201 -19.66 8.21 12.61
N GLU A 202 -19.29 8.05 11.34
CA GLU A 202 -18.90 6.79 10.74
C GLU A 202 -17.39 6.67 10.72
N VAL A 203 -16.90 5.51 11.15
CA VAL A 203 -15.48 5.20 11.24
C VAL A 203 -15.26 3.85 10.59
N ILE A 204 -14.30 3.82 9.66
CA ILE A 204 -13.67 2.60 9.16
C ILE A 204 -12.23 2.67 9.62
N ALA A 205 -11.77 1.63 10.31
CA ALA A 205 -10.39 1.52 10.73
C ALA A 205 -9.78 0.21 10.22
N ILE A 206 -8.46 0.24 10.03
CA ILE A 206 -7.64 -0.92 9.71
C ILE A 206 -6.41 -0.94 10.62
N ASP A 207 -5.91 -2.13 10.87
CA ASP A 207 -4.75 -2.36 11.72
C ASP A 207 -3.99 -3.61 11.28
N ASP A 208 -2.76 -3.76 11.77
CA ASP A 208 -1.97 -5.00 11.69
C ASP A 208 -1.91 -5.62 10.28
N ILE A 209 -1.49 -4.83 9.29
CA ILE A 209 -1.32 -5.30 7.91
C ILE A 209 -0.06 -6.16 7.81
N SER A 210 -0.20 -7.39 7.32
CA SER A 210 0.89 -8.32 7.05
C SER A 210 0.84 -8.83 5.61
N PHE A 211 1.95 -8.67 4.90
CA PHE A 211 2.20 -9.25 3.59
C PHE A 211 3.10 -10.48 3.78
N SER A 212 2.64 -11.65 3.34
CA SER A 212 3.38 -12.90 3.45
C SER A 212 4.70 -12.85 2.68
N SER A 213 5.61 -13.78 2.98
CA SER A 213 6.89 -13.89 2.26
C SER A 213 6.77 -14.12 0.75
N GLY A 214 5.61 -14.61 0.28
CA GLY A 214 5.33 -14.75 -1.15
C GLY A 214 5.07 -13.42 -1.86
N CYS A 215 4.80 -12.34 -1.12
CA CYS A 215 4.64 -11.00 -1.66
C CYS A 215 6.02 -10.33 -1.79
N LEU A 216 6.72 -10.63 -2.87
CA LEU A 216 8.09 -10.14 -3.10
C LEU A 216 8.08 -8.64 -3.43
N PRO A 217 8.62 -7.77 -2.55
CA PRO A 217 8.59 -6.36 -2.81
C PRO A 217 9.66 -5.95 -3.82
N ILE A 218 9.37 -4.92 -4.62
CA ILE A 218 10.41 -4.21 -5.35
C ILE A 218 11.23 -3.42 -4.33
N LEU A 219 12.54 -3.65 -4.31
CA LEU A 219 13.46 -2.88 -3.49
C LEU A 219 13.77 -1.57 -4.22
N PRO A 220 13.63 -0.40 -3.58
CA PRO A 220 14.16 0.83 -4.16
C PRO A 220 15.66 0.63 -4.38
N CYS A 221 16.17 1.14 -5.51
CA CYS A 221 17.59 1.10 -5.87
C CYS A 221 18.42 1.92 -4.86
N HIS A 222 18.62 1.36 -3.67
CA HIS A 222 19.31 2.01 -2.57
C HIS A 222 20.20 1.05 -1.77
N GLU A 223 19.96 -0.27 -1.84
CA GLU A 223 20.69 -1.24 -1.00
C GLU A 223 21.58 -2.26 -1.73
N LEU A 224 21.71 -2.24 -3.07
CA LEU A 224 22.58 -3.18 -3.79
C LEU A 224 23.66 -2.52 -4.64
N CYS A 225 24.29 -1.46 -4.13
CA CYS A 225 25.57 -0.98 -4.65
C CYS A 225 26.76 -1.49 -3.83
N ARG A 226 26.80 -2.79 -3.50
CA ARG A 226 28.01 -3.61 -3.29
C ARG A 226 27.64 -5.04 -2.92
N ILE A 227 28.03 -6.03 -3.74
CA ILE A 227 28.98 -7.11 -3.38
C ILE A 227 29.67 -7.57 -4.69
N ASP A 228 31.00 -7.60 -4.65
CA ASP A 228 31.88 -8.24 -5.62
C ASP A 228 31.57 -9.75 -5.72
N SER A 229 30.92 -10.19 -6.79
CA SER A 229 31.11 -11.55 -7.33
C SER A 229 30.43 -11.72 -8.68
N ILE A 230 31.16 -12.40 -9.54
CA ILE A 230 30.96 -12.73 -10.95
C ILE A 230 29.66 -13.51 -11.14
N ASP A 231 28.58 -12.87 -11.58
CA ASP A 231 27.56 -13.49 -12.45
C ASP A 231 26.68 -12.38 -13.07
N GLU A 232 26.88 -12.07 -14.35
CA GLU A 232 26.33 -10.90 -15.04
C GLU A 232 24.88 -11.07 -15.57
N GLY A 233 24.19 -12.18 -15.28
CA GLY A 233 22.92 -12.51 -15.96
C GLY A 233 21.61 -12.14 -15.25
N LEU A 234 21.56 -12.14 -13.92
CA LEU A 234 20.29 -12.16 -13.16
C LEU A 234 20.04 -10.95 -12.26
N ARG A 235 20.98 -10.00 -12.19
CA ARG A 235 21.05 -9.02 -11.09
C ARG A 235 20.48 -7.63 -11.40
N TYR A 236 20.14 -7.36 -12.66
CA TYR A 236 19.55 -6.10 -13.12
C TYR A 236 18.01 -6.10 -13.13
N GLU A 237 17.36 -7.24 -12.87
CA GLU A 237 15.89 -7.37 -12.95
C GLU A 237 15.14 -6.88 -11.69
N LEU A 238 15.84 -6.70 -10.57
CA LEU A 238 15.22 -6.33 -9.29
C LEU A 238 15.18 -4.81 -9.02
N CYS A 239 15.81 -4.01 -9.88
CA CYS A 239 15.95 -2.56 -9.70
C CYS A 239 15.14 -1.82 -10.76
N GLN A 240 14.10 -1.10 -10.36
CA GLN A 240 13.27 -0.35 -11.29
C GLN A 240 13.89 1.03 -11.57
N THR A 241 14.09 1.37 -12.84
CA THR A 241 14.25 2.77 -13.25
C THR A 241 12.92 3.49 -13.05
N CYS A 242 12.91 4.62 -12.34
CA CYS A 242 11.67 5.33 -12.02
C CYS A 242 10.96 5.86 -13.28
N GLY A 243 9.95 5.11 -13.75
CA GLY A 243 9.13 5.45 -14.93
C GLY A 243 7.77 6.07 -14.60
N PHE A 244 7.44 6.22 -13.30
CA PHE A 244 6.14 6.71 -12.80
C PHE A 244 4.91 5.89 -13.18
N ASP A 245 5.08 4.73 -13.83
CA ASP A 245 4.00 3.86 -14.31
C ASP A 245 3.13 3.28 -13.19
N LEU A 246 3.66 3.15 -11.97
CA LEU A 246 2.99 2.55 -10.81
C LEU A 246 2.80 3.54 -9.65
N ASP A 247 3.83 4.33 -9.34
CA ASP A 247 3.80 5.33 -8.25
C ASP A 247 4.86 6.44 -8.44
N THR A 248 5.06 7.27 -7.41
CA THR A 248 6.13 8.30 -7.38
C THR A 248 7.51 7.74 -7.02
N CYS A 249 7.74 6.44 -7.12
CA CYS A 249 9.01 5.75 -6.86
C CYS A 249 9.59 6.02 -5.46
N GLY A 250 8.74 6.08 -4.43
CA GLY A 250 9.16 6.40 -3.06
C GLY A 250 9.57 7.86 -2.84
N LEU A 251 9.32 8.74 -3.81
CA LEU A 251 9.47 10.18 -3.59
C LEU A 251 8.34 10.68 -2.69
N ALA A 252 8.71 11.21 -1.52
CA ALA A 252 7.75 11.67 -0.52
C ALA A 252 7.19 13.05 -0.88
N ASN A 253 5.86 13.14 -0.93
CA ASN A 253 5.15 14.41 -1.02
C ASN A 253 5.15 15.09 0.35
N GLU A 254 5.90 16.18 0.49
CA GLU A 254 5.88 17.00 1.70
C GLU A 254 4.87 18.15 1.54
N ALA A 255 3.58 17.84 1.72
CA ALA A 255 2.53 18.84 1.74
C ALA A 255 2.35 19.42 3.15
N SER A 256 3.07 20.50 3.46
CA SER A 256 2.70 21.35 4.60
C SER A 256 1.30 21.96 4.35
N ALA A 257 0.53 22.21 5.41
CA ALA A 257 -0.82 22.78 5.29
C ALA A 257 -0.86 24.01 4.36
N GLY A 258 -1.66 23.93 3.29
CA GLY A 258 -1.79 24.97 2.26
C GLY A 258 -1.01 24.77 0.96
N ARG A 259 -0.42 23.59 0.71
CA ARG A 259 0.34 23.26 -0.52
C ARG A 259 -0.28 22.11 -1.31
N THR A 260 -0.13 22.15 -2.64
CA THR A 260 -0.65 21.14 -3.58
C THR A 260 0.28 19.92 -3.66
N SER A 261 -0.28 18.72 -3.72
CA SER A 261 0.49 17.47 -3.87
C SER A 261 0.72 17.14 -5.35
N TRP A 262 1.77 16.38 -5.64
CA TRP A 262 1.95 15.77 -6.96
C TRP A 262 0.92 14.66 -7.19
N MET A 263 0.37 14.60 -8.40
CA MET A 263 -0.63 13.64 -8.87
C MET A 263 -0.02 12.75 -9.94
N CYS A 264 -0.19 11.43 -9.81
CA CYS A 264 0.18 10.48 -10.85
C CYS A 264 -1.07 10.14 -11.68
N THR A 265 -1.00 10.24 -13.01
CA THR A 265 -2.17 10.08 -13.89
C THR A 265 -1.77 9.49 -15.24
N LYS A 266 -2.70 8.73 -15.86
CA LYS A 266 -2.58 8.29 -17.25
C LYS A 266 -2.76 9.45 -18.22
N VAL A 267 -1.99 9.43 -19.31
CA VAL A 267 -2.05 10.44 -20.38
C VAL A 267 -3.46 10.66 -20.96
N ARG A 268 -4.33 9.64 -20.97
CA ARG A 268 -5.66 9.70 -21.61
C ARG A 268 -6.79 10.31 -20.77
N GLU A 269 -6.61 10.51 -19.47
CA GLU A 269 -7.70 10.97 -18.56
C GLU A 269 -7.65 12.47 -18.23
N ILE A 270 -6.77 13.23 -18.88
CA ILE A 270 -6.64 14.67 -18.65
C ILE A 270 -7.83 15.38 -19.31
N PRO A 271 -8.62 16.19 -18.58
CA PRO A 271 -9.65 17.02 -19.18
C PRO A 271 -9.04 17.92 -20.26
N SER A 272 -9.68 18.01 -21.43
CA SER A 272 -9.23 18.76 -22.61
C SER A 272 -9.05 20.28 -22.43
N LEU A 273 -9.11 20.78 -21.19
CA LEU A 273 -8.97 22.18 -20.83
C LEU A 273 -7.57 22.54 -20.30
N ASP A 274 -6.70 21.57 -20.01
CA ASP A 274 -5.39 21.78 -19.39
C ASP A 274 -4.24 21.47 -20.37
N SER A 275 -3.30 22.41 -20.50
CA SER A 275 -2.08 22.30 -21.32
C SER A 275 -1.04 21.37 -20.66
N VAL A 276 -1.30 20.06 -20.73
CA VAL A 276 -0.44 18.99 -20.17
C VAL A 276 0.20 18.18 -21.31
N PRO A 277 1.39 17.55 -21.14
CA PRO A 277 2.03 16.81 -22.21
C PRO A 277 1.22 15.57 -22.62
N TRP A 278 0.94 15.45 -23.92
CA TRP A 278 0.15 14.37 -24.51
C TRP A 278 0.92 13.05 -24.72
N GLN A 279 2.19 12.97 -24.29
CA GLN A 279 3.06 11.80 -24.53
C GLN A 279 4.11 11.62 -23.42
N ASP A 280 4.33 10.37 -23.01
CA ASP A 280 5.50 9.97 -22.22
C ASP A 280 6.76 9.89 -23.10
N GLN A 281 7.93 9.75 -22.49
CA GLN A 281 9.21 9.69 -23.23
C GLN A 281 9.40 8.41 -24.06
N ARG A 282 8.56 7.40 -23.87
CA ARG A 282 8.62 6.16 -24.66
C ARG A 282 7.73 6.23 -25.91
N GLY A 283 6.99 7.32 -26.10
CA GLY A 283 6.10 7.49 -27.24
C GLY A 283 4.92 6.52 -27.19
N HIS A 284 4.60 5.99 -26.01
CA HIS A 284 3.45 5.12 -25.80
C HIS A 284 2.30 5.94 -25.24
N ASP A 285 1.12 5.83 -25.87
CA ASP A 285 -0.13 6.44 -25.43
C ASP A 285 -0.66 5.86 -24.09
N GLU A 286 0.17 5.11 -23.36
CA GLU A 286 -0.12 4.34 -22.15
C GLU A 286 0.78 4.71 -20.94
N GLY A 287 1.77 5.59 -21.10
CA GLY A 287 2.66 5.98 -20.01
C GLY A 287 1.97 6.82 -18.93
N SER A 288 2.53 6.81 -17.72
CA SER A 288 2.06 7.66 -16.61
C SER A 288 3.08 8.75 -16.31
N PHE A 289 2.61 9.91 -15.84
CA PHE A 289 3.49 10.98 -15.37
C PHE A 289 2.96 11.58 -14.08
N VAL A 290 3.88 12.23 -13.36
CA VAL A 290 3.60 12.93 -12.11
C VAL A 290 3.51 14.43 -12.40
N TRP A 291 2.40 15.07 -12.03
CA TRP A 291 2.13 16.49 -12.32
C TRP A 291 1.52 17.22 -11.13
N MET A 292 1.52 18.55 -11.18
CA MET A 292 0.86 19.40 -10.18
C MET A 292 0.02 20.47 -10.87
N ARG A 293 -1.19 20.73 -10.38
CA ARG A 293 -2.04 21.81 -10.89
C ARG A 293 -1.61 23.16 -10.31
N ALA A 294 -1.49 24.18 -11.15
CA ALA A 294 -1.41 25.55 -10.70
C ALA A 294 -2.79 26.03 -10.21
N GLY A 295 -2.89 26.56 -8.99
CA GLY A 295 -4.14 27.10 -8.48
C GLY A 295 -4.70 28.21 -9.38
N HIS A 296 -6.00 28.16 -9.70
CA HIS A 296 -6.66 29.23 -10.45
C HIS A 296 -6.53 30.55 -9.69
N ALA A 297 -6.08 31.60 -10.38
CA ALA A 297 -6.07 32.96 -9.86
C ALA A 297 -7.50 33.51 -9.76
N SER A 298 -8.25 33.10 -8.73
CA SER A 298 -9.44 33.87 -8.32
C SER A 298 -8.98 35.18 -7.70
N VAL A 299 -9.65 36.27 -8.06
CA VAL A 299 -9.31 37.67 -7.77
C VAL A 299 -9.24 37.97 -6.27
N SER A 300 -8.15 37.58 -5.61
CA SER A 300 -7.52 38.16 -4.42
C SER A 300 -6.54 37.14 -3.82
N ARG A 301 -5.24 37.44 -3.95
CA ARG A 301 -4.05 36.65 -3.58
C ARG A 301 -3.65 35.60 -4.63
N LEU A 302 -2.54 35.88 -5.33
CA LEU A 302 -1.74 34.84 -5.96
C LEU A 302 -1.32 33.85 -4.86
N VAL A 303 -1.94 32.68 -4.83
CA VAL A 303 -1.44 31.56 -4.03
C VAL A 303 -0.39 30.86 -4.89
N GLU A 304 0.89 31.11 -4.62
CA GLU A 304 1.98 30.33 -5.21
C GLU A 304 1.78 28.85 -4.86
N SER A 305 1.34 28.05 -5.83
CA SER A 305 1.22 26.60 -5.68
C SER A 305 2.62 26.00 -5.78
N SER A 306 3.13 25.43 -4.69
CA SER A 306 4.43 24.77 -4.66
C SER A 306 4.26 23.33 -4.15
N ALA A 307 4.81 22.37 -4.90
CA ALA A 307 4.88 20.96 -4.51
C ALA A 307 6.35 20.54 -4.38
N TYR A 308 6.63 19.62 -3.48
CA TYR A 308 7.97 19.11 -3.21
C TYR A 308 7.97 17.60 -3.38
N LEU A 309 8.96 17.10 -4.10
CA LEU A 309 9.18 15.69 -4.36
C LEU A 309 10.55 15.36 -3.79
N ASN A 310 10.58 14.75 -2.59
CA ASN A 310 11.82 14.47 -1.89
C ASN A 310 12.23 13.01 -2.12
N SER A 311 13.45 12.77 -2.58
CA SER A 311 14.03 11.43 -2.58
C SER A 311 14.44 10.99 -1.18
N SER A 312 14.52 9.68 -0.97
CA SER A 312 15.25 9.11 0.15
C SER A 312 16.73 9.56 0.13
N VAL A 313 17.40 9.43 1.28
CA VAL A 313 18.81 9.85 1.44
C VAL A 313 19.70 8.98 0.57
N CYS A 314 20.22 9.48 -0.56
CA CYS A 314 21.10 8.70 -1.44
C CYS A 314 22.52 8.57 -0.85
N HIS A 315 23.00 7.34 -0.65
CA HIS A 315 24.41 7.07 -0.29
C HIS A 315 25.25 6.87 -1.55
N CYS A 316 25.91 7.93 -1.99
CA CYS A 316 26.79 7.92 -3.15
C CYS A 316 28.16 7.35 -2.77
N MET A 317 28.37 6.04 -2.92
CA MET A 317 29.74 5.49 -2.83
C MET A 317 30.49 5.84 -4.13
N ASP A 318 31.70 6.38 -4.00
CA ASP A 318 32.61 6.83 -5.08
C ASP A 318 32.35 8.22 -5.71
N GLY A 319 31.49 9.05 -5.09
CA GLY A 319 31.44 10.50 -5.40
C GLY A 319 30.83 10.89 -6.74
N ASN A 320 30.25 9.95 -7.50
CA ASN A 320 29.67 10.22 -8.81
C ASN A 320 28.18 9.83 -8.84
N CYS A 321 27.36 10.60 -8.13
CA CYS A 321 25.91 10.46 -8.17
C CYS A 321 25.33 11.22 -9.38
N ARG A 322 24.58 10.52 -10.21
CA ARG A 322 23.90 11.10 -11.38
C ARG A 322 22.40 11.10 -11.17
N LEU A 323 21.79 12.28 -11.22
CA LEU A 323 20.34 12.45 -11.23
C LEU A 323 19.91 12.79 -12.66
N GLN A 324 19.06 11.96 -13.26
CA GLN A 324 18.49 12.23 -14.58
C GLN A 324 16.96 12.22 -14.50
N PHE A 325 16.32 13.23 -15.07
CA PHE A 325 14.87 13.27 -15.22
C PHE A 325 14.48 14.17 -16.40
N ASN A 326 13.25 13.98 -16.85
CA ASN A 326 12.65 14.80 -17.90
C ASN A 326 11.51 15.61 -17.29
N TYR A 327 11.29 16.81 -17.82
CA TYR A 327 10.27 17.71 -17.29
C TYR A 327 9.63 18.52 -18.40
N THR A 328 8.36 18.88 -18.16
CA THR A 328 7.61 19.85 -18.95
C THR A 328 6.87 20.76 -17.99
N MET A 329 6.85 22.06 -18.25
CA MET A 329 6.31 23.07 -17.34
C MET A 329 5.86 24.32 -18.10
N GLU A 330 4.71 24.89 -17.76
CA GLU A 330 4.21 26.15 -18.32
C GLU A 330 4.13 27.21 -17.21
N ASN A 331 4.70 28.41 -17.45
CA ASN A 331 4.71 29.54 -16.52
C ASN A 331 5.08 29.19 -15.06
N SER A 332 5.98 28.21 -14.88
CA SER A 332 6.36 27.66 -13.57
C SER A 332 7.87 27.77 -13.37
N ILE A 333 8.38 27.33 -12.20
CA ILE A 333 9.82 27.24 -11.92
C ILE A 333 10.11 25.87 -11.29
N LEU A 334 10.96 25.06 -11.93
CA LEU A 334 11.45 23.81 -11.34
C LEU A 334 12.79 24.04 -10.64
N ARG A 335 12.89 23.63 -9.37
CA ARG A 335 14.12 23.74 -8.58
C ARG A 335 14.56 22.36 -8.08
N VAL A 336 15.79 21.98 -8.42
CA VAL A 336 16.43 20.77 -7.87
C VAL A 336 17.35 21.20 -6.73
N ARG A 337 17.08 20.65 -5.54
CA ARG A 337 17.82 20.96 -4.31
C ARG A 337 18.45 19.72 -3.75
N LEU A 338 19.72 19.81 -3.38
CA LEU A 338 20.40 18.79 -2.61
C LEU A 338 20.40 19.18 -1.13
N TYR A 339 20.02 18.23 -0.31
CA TYR A 339 20.11 18.32 1.14
C TYR A 339 21.24 17.39 1.58
N ASN A 340 22.34 17.99 2.04
CA ASN A 340 23.33 17.29 2.84
C ASN A 340 23.10 17.71 4.30
N ASP A 341 23.49 16.90 5.30
CA ASP A 341 23.05 16.95 6.71
C ASP A 341 23.08 18.31 7.44
N LYS A 342 23.63 19.37 6.81
CA LYS A 342 23.67 20.74 7.33
C LYS A 342 23.45 21.85 6.28
N VAL A 343 23.30 21.54 4.98
CA VAL A 343 23.26 22.56 3.90
C VAL A 343 22.24 22.20 2.82
N ARG A 344 21.37 23.17 2.52
CA ARG A 344 20.49 23.16 1.34
C ARG A 344 21.19 23.89 0.20
N THR A 345 21.53 23.18 -0.86
CA THR A 345 22.14 23.76 -2.06
C THR A 345 21.18 23.66 -3.24
N ASN A 346 20.89 24.78 -3.90
CA ASN A 346 20.20 24.74 -5.19
C ASN A 346 21.20 24.26 -6.25
N ILE A 347 20.99 23.10 -6.84
CA ILE A 347 21.85 22.57 -7.90
C ILE A 347 21.41 23.14 -9.25
N PHE A 348 20.10 23.19 -9.50
CA PHE A 348 19.54 23.72 -10.74
C PHE A 348 18.25 24.49 -10.52
N GLN A 349 18.04 25.52 -11.33
CA GLN A 349 16.76 26.19 -11.52
C GLN A 349 16.47 26.26 -13.01
N LEU A 350 15.34 25.70 -13.42
CA LEU A 350 14.92 25.61 -14.82
C LEU A 350 13.64 26.42 -15.02
N ASN A 351 13.63 27.21 -16.11
CA ASN A 351 12.52 28.06 -16.53
C ASN A 351 12.10 27.76 -17.98
N GLN A 352 12.56 26.64 -18.55
CA GLN A 352 12.26 26.24 -19.93
C GLN A 352 11.01 25.35 -19.99
N LEU A 353 10.27 25.43 -21.09
CA LEU A 353 9.00 24.72 -21.27
C LEU A 353 9.16 23.19 -21.25
N PHE A 354 10.21 22.64 -21.85
CA PHE A 354 10.50 21.21 -21.87
C PHE A 354 12.01 20.97 -21.89
N GLY A 355 12.48 19.87 -21.29
CA GLY A 355 13.90 19.52 -21.34
C GLY A 355 14.24 18.21 -20.62
N ARG A 356 15.50 17.79 -20.77
CA ARG A 356 16.13 16.67 -20.05
C ARG A 356 17.27 17.21 -19.20
N LEU A 357 17.25 16.92 -17.90
CA LEU A 357 18.40 17.14 -17.01
C LEU A 357 19.19 15.82 -16.94
N ALA A 358 20.51 15.87 -17.11
CA ALA A 358 21.37 14.68 -17.26
C ALA A 358 22.62 14.72 -16.40
#